data_AF-A0A816MDA4-F1
#
_entry.id   AF-A0A816MDA4-F1
#
_cell.length_a   1.000
_cell.length_b   1.000
_cell.length_c   1.000
_cell.angle_alpha   90.00
_cell.angle_beta   90.00
_cell.angle_gamma   90.00
#
_symmetry.space_group_name_H-M   'P 1'
#
loop_
_entity.id
_entity.type
_entity.pdbx_description
1 polymer ?
#
loop_
_entity_poly.entity_id
_entity_poly.type
_entity_poly.pdbx_seq_one_letter_code
_entity_poly.pdbx_strand_id
1 'polypeptide(L)'
;LKFRTDVAMMGKLGYDIVVSKLDENELLFSQQALQSYARLKDIIWHGDLFRLVSPYRHEHDIASLMFASENQDKAIWFTYLISNRYCAGSNGVVRLKGLDPMRTYTIQEINIYPGADISTIIFQNSLSGDYLMTFGFDPMVDTRRPSVVLELTTHIG
;
A
#
# COMPACT_ATOMS: atom_id res chain seq x y z
N LEU A 1 -14.29 -1.43 6.36
CA LEU A 1 -14.12 -0.07 5.79
C LEU A 1 -12.79 0.09 5.05
N LYS A 2 -11.65 -0.12 5.73
CA LYS A 2 -10.27 0.00 5.19
C LYS A 2 -10.06 -0.48 3.75
N PHE A 3 -10.38 -1.75 3.46
CA PHE A 3 -10.18 -2.34 2.13
C PHE A 3 -10.83 -1.51 1.01
N ARG A 4 -12.07 -1.04 1.20
CA ARG A 4 -12.77 -0.21 0.19
C ARG A 4 -12.11 1.15 0.02
N THR A 5 -11.65 1.74 1.12
CA THR A 5 -10.90 3.02 1.10
C THR A 5 -9.58 2.87 0.35
N ASP A 6 -8.79 1.84 0.67
CA ASP A 6 -7.49 1.61 0.01
C ASP A 6 -7.64 1.35 -1.49
N VAL A 7 -8.70 0.65 -1.91
CA VAL A 7 -9.03 0.47 -3.34
C VAL A 7 -9.44 1.80 -3.98
N ALA A 8 -10.31 2.58 -3.33
CA ALA A 8 -10.75 3.88 -3.85
C ALA A 8 -9.61 4.91 -3.96
N MET A 9 -8.59 4.78 -3.10
CA MET A 9 -7.41 5.64 -3.11
C MET A 9 -6.52 5.50 -4.35
N MET A 10 -6.66 4.42 -5.14
CA MET A 10 -5.90 4.25 -6.38
C MET A 10 -6.31 5.21 -7.51
N GLY A 11 -7.33 6.04 -7.29
CA GLY A 11 -7.81 7.03 -8.25
C GLY A 11 -8.25 8.31 -7.55
N LYS A 12 -9.51 8.69 -7.73
CA LYS A 12 -10.12 9.83 -7.03
C LYS A 12 -10.87 9.35 -5.79
N LEU A 13 -10.25 9.49 -4.62
CA LEU A 13 -10.87 9.08 -3.36
C LEU A 13 -12.14 9.89 -3.09
N GLY A 14 -13.22 9.20 -2.74
CA GLY A 14 -14.47 9.76 -2.27
C GLY A 14 -15.15 8.81 -1.30
N TYR A 15 -15.96 9.38 -0.41
CA TYR A 15 -16.78 8.63 0.54
C TYR A 15 -18.25 8.84 0.18
N ASP A 16 -18.88 7.83 -0.39
CA ASP A 16 -20.33 7.77 -0.56
C ASP A 16 -20.92 6.86 0.53
N ILE A 17 -20.91 7.37 1.77
CA ILE A 17 -21.31 6.61 2.96
C ILE A 17 -22.09 7.53 3.92
N VAL A 18 -23.01 6.94 4.67
CA VAL A 18 -23.73 7.65 5.75
C VAL A 18 -22.80 7.83 6.96
N VAL A 19 -22.13 8.98 7.04
CA VAL A 19 -21.11 9.29 8.08
C VAL A 19 -21.63 9.10 9.51
N SER A 20 -22.91 9.42 9.76
CA SER A 20 -23.52 9.25 11.09
C SER A 20 -23.65 7.79 11.57
N LYS A 21 -23.36 6.81 10.70
CA LYS A 21 -23.33 5.39 11.05
C LYS A 21 -21.91 4.86 11.33
N LEU A 22 -20.89 5.68 11.14
CA LEU A 22 -19.53 5.29 11.50
C LEU A 22 -19.36 5.27 13.02
N ASP A 23 -18.69 4.24 13.52
CA ASP A 23 -18.16 4.31 14.87
C ASP A 23 -16.94 5.27 14.96
N GLU A 24 -16.47 5.53 16.18
CA GLU A 24 -15.36 6.46 16.42
C GLU A 24 -14.07 6.05 15.70
N ASN A 25 -13.78 4.74 15.63
CA ASN A 25 -12.58 4.23 14.97
C ASN A 25 -12.71 4.30 13.45
N GLU A 26 -13.89 4.01 12.90
CA GLU A 26 -14.19 4.13 11.48
C GLU A 26 -14.10 5.59 11.01
N LEU A 27 -14.60 6.52 11.81
CA LEU A 27 -14.53 7.95 11.54
C LEU A 27 -13.09 8.46 11.59
N LEU A 28 -12.34 8.10 12.65
CA LEU A 28 -10.93 8.48 12.79
C LEU A 28 -10.08 7.92 11.64
N PHE A 29 -10.26 6.64 11.32
CA PHE A 29 -9.62 6.01 10.17
C PHE A 29 -9.91 6.78 8.87
N SER A 30 -11.17 7.14 8.64
CA SER A 30 -11.58 7.82 7.41
C SER A 30 -10.97 9.22 7.29
N GLN A 31 -10.89 9.96 8.41
CA GLN A 31 -10.22 11.26 8.46
C GLN A 31 -8.72 11.15 8.15
N GLN A 32 -8.05 10.17 8.75
CA GLN A 32 -6.62 9.90 8.49
C GLN A 32 -6.37 9.50 7.05
N ALA A 33 -7.22 8.65 6.47
CA ALA A 33 -7.12 8.25 5.06
C ALA A 33 -7.30 9.44 4.10
N LEU A 34 -8.21 10.37 4.40
CA LEU A 34 -8.37 11.62 3.62
C LEU A 34 -7.14 12.52 3.71
N GLN A 35 -6.51 12.62 4.89
CA GLN A 35 -5.25 13.38 5.06
C GLN A 35 -4.10 12.74 4.28
N SER A 36 -3.94 11.41 4.37
CA SER A 36 -3.00 10.66 3.55
C SER A 36 -3.24 10.91 2.07
N TYR A 37 -4.48 10.77 1.61
CA TYR A 37 -4.83 10.98 0.21
C TYR A 37 -4.53 12.40 -0.27
N ALA A 38 -4.84 13.44 0.52
CA ALA A 38 -4.56 14.82 0.17
C ALA A 38 -3.05 15.07 -0.08
N ARG A 39 -2.19 14.39 0.69
CA ARG A 39 -0.72 14.45 0.56
C ARG A 39 -0.19 13.61 -0.60
N LEU A 40 -0.91 12.57 -1.02
CA LEU A 40 -0.44 11.56 -1.98
C LEU A 40 -1.07 11.65 -3.36
N LYS A 41 -2.17 12.42 -3.52
CA LYS A 41 -2.95 12.50 -4.75
C LYS A 41 -2.14 12.84 -6.00
N ASP A 42 -1.10 13.67 -5.88
CA ASP A 42 -0.30 14.10 -7.04
C ASP A 42 0.46 12.90 -7.64
N ILE A 43 1.02 12.02 -6.79
CA ILE A 43 1.68 10.78 -7.23
C ILE A 43 0.64 9.78 -7.74
N ILE A 44 -0.53 9.68 -7.11
CA ILE A 44 -1.60 8.78 -7.57
C ILE A 44 -2.12 9.20 -8.95
N TRP A 45 -2.19 10.50 -9.24
CA TRP A 45 -2.73 11.03 -10.50
C TRP A 45 -1.71 11.10 -11.63
N HIS A 46 -0.46 11.39 -11.30
CA HIS A 46 0.57 11.74 -12.30
C HIS A 46 1.80 10.83 -12.26
N GLY A 47 1.93 9.97 -11.25
CA GLY A 47 3.04 9.04 -11.14
C GLY A 47 2.94 7.88 -12.12
N ASP A 48 4.09 7.23 -12.35
CA ASP A 48 4.19 6.06 -13.20
C ASP A 48 3.54 4.84 -12.53
N LEU A 49 2.56 4.24 -13.21
CA LEU A 49 1.84 3.07 -12.73
C LEU A 49 2.57 1.76 -13.10
N PHE A 50 3.01 1.03 -12.08
CA PHE A 50 3.58 -0.31 -12.20
C PHE A 50 2.62 -1.36 -11.68
N ARG A 51 2.12 -2.23 -12.57
CA ARG A 51 1.40 -3.46 -12.17
C ARG A 51 2.41 -4.52 -11.74
N LEU A 52 2.34 -4.93 -10.47
CA LEU A 52 3.31 -5.83 -9.83
C LEU A 52 2.81 -7.28 -9.81
N VAL A 53 1.56 -7.50 -9.39
CA VAL A 53 0.91 -8.81 -9.36
C VAL A 53 -0.46 -8.71 -10.02
N SER A 54 -0.71 -9.58 -11.01
CA SER A 54 -1.95 -9.61 -11.77
C SER A 54 -3.08 -10.27 -10.98
N PRO A 55 -4.30 -9.67 -10.92
CA PRO A 55 -5.43 -10.27 -10.24
C PRO A 55 -6.00 -11.51 -10.94
N TYR A 56 -5.59 -11.78 -12.18
CA TYR A 56 -6.12 -12.87 -13.00
C TYR A 56 -5.27 -14.15 -12.93
N ARG A 57 -4.13 -14.12 -12.22
CA ARG A 57 -3.27 -15.30 -12.07
C ARG A 57 -3.62 -16.03 -10.78
N HIS A 58 -4.16 -17.24 -10.91
CA HIS A 58 -4.60 -18.08 -9.78
C HIS A 58 -3.46 -18.64 -8.89
N GLU A 59 -2.21 -18.39 -9.28
CA GLU A 59 -0.98 -18.72 -8.54
C GLU A 59 -0.74 -17.78 -7.37
N HIS A 60 -1.33 -16.57 -7.39
CA HIS A 60 -1.21 -15.59 -6.33
C HIS A 60 -2.56 -15.32 -5.69
N ASP A 61 -2.56 -15.19 -4.36
CA ASP A 61 -3.76 -14.82 -3.60
C ASP A 61 -3.97 -13.30 -3.52
N ILE A 62 -3.03 -12.53 -4.10
CA ILE A 62 -2.99 -11.07 -4.02
C ILE A 62 -3.02 -10.40 -5.40
N ALA A 63 -3.49 -9.16 -5.43
CA ALA A 63 -3.26 -8.20 -6.51
C ALA A 63 -2.40 -7.06 -5.98
N SER A 64 -1.45 -6.56 -6.79
CA SER A 64 -0.51 -5.56 -6.32
C SER A 64 -0.08 -4.60 -7.42
N LEU A 65 0.00 -3.32 -7.09
CA LEU A 65 0.50 -2.28 -7.98
C LEU A 65 1.11 -1.12 -7.21
N MET A 66 1.87 -0.29 -7.90
CA MET A 66 2.53 0.86 -7.31
C MET A 66 2.47 2.06 -8.24
N PHE A 67 2.38 3.25 -7.67
CA PHE A 67 2.64 4.52 -8.36
C PHE A 67 3.98 5.05 -7.89
N ALA A 68 4.90 5.35 -8.80
CA ALA A 68 6.19 5.99 -8.47
C ALA A 68 6.21 7.43 -8.97
N SER A 69 6.85 8.34 -8.23
CA SER A 69 7.13 9.69 -8.69
C SER A 69 8.13 9.65 -9.86
N GLU A 70 8.02 10.63 -10.77
CA GLU A 70 8.90 10.76 -11.96
C GLU A 70 10.39 10.83 -11.58
N ASN A 71 10.69 11.51 -10.47
CA ASN A 71 12.04 11.64 -9.93
C ASN A 71 12.48 10.43 -9.08
N GLN A 72 11.65 9.38 -8.99
CA GLN A 72 11.90 8.12 -8.28
C GLN A 72 12.27 8.29 -6.80
N ASP A 73 11.88 9.38 -6.16
CA ASP A 73 12.15 9.62 -4.73
C ASP A 73 11.04 9.09 -3.81
N LYS A 74 9.88 8.75 -4.39
CA LYS A 74 8.69 8.39 -3.64
C LYS A 74 7.83 7.41 -4.43
N ALA A 75 7.23 6.44 -3.73
CA ALA A 75 6.27 5.54 -4.34
C ALA A 75 5.16 5.14 -3.37
N ILE A 76 3.97 4.89 -3.89
CA ILE A 76 2.81 4.41 -3.12
C ILE A 76 2.41 3.04 -3.65
N TRP A 77 2.61 2.03 -2.81
CA TRP A 77 2.46 0.64 -3.15
C TRP A 77 1.23 0.04 -2.48
N PHE A 78 0.31 -0.46 -3.30
CA PHE A 78 -0.95 -1.05 -2.89
C PHE A 78 -0.93 -2.56 -3.08
N THR A 79 -1.34 -3.30 -2.06
CA THR A 79 -1.55 -4.75 -2.16
C THR A 79 -2.89 -5.16 -1.54
N TYR A 80 -3.62 -6.03 -2.24
CA TYR A 80 -4.95 -6.50 -1.88
C TYR A 80 -5.00 -8.02 -1.89
N LEU A 81 -5.62 -8.61 -0.86
CA LEU A 81 -6.04 -10.00 -0.87
C LEU A 81 -7.25 -10.14 -1.79
N ILE A 82 -7.17 -11.03 -2.77
CA ILE A 82 -8.25 -11.31 -3.73
C ILE A 82 -8.75 -12.76 -3.66
N SER A 83 -8.06 -13.61 -2.91
CA SER A 83 -8.40 -15.02 -2.72
C SER A 83 -9.17 -15.23 -1.42
N ASN A 84 -10.07 -16.22 -1.44
CA ASN A 84 -10.84 -16.69 -0.29
C ASN A 84 -10.37 -18.09 0.18
N ARG A 85 -9.23 -18.56 -0.30
CA ARG A 85 -8.68 -19.87 0.05
C ARG A 85 -8.22 -19.91 1.50
N TYR A 86 -8.16 -21.12 2.05
CA TYR A 86 -7.58 -21.34 3.37
C TYR A 86 -6.11 -20.90 3.37
N CYS A 87 -5.69 -20.17 4.41
CA CYS A 87 -4.36 -19.55 4.51
C CYS A 87 -3.96 -18.63 3.33
N ALA A 88 -4.93 -17.99 2.68
CA ALA A 88 -4.64 -17.02 1.63
C ALA A 88 -3.85 -15.80 2.16
N GLY A 89 -2.84 -15.38 1.40
CA GLY A 89 -1.97 -14.26 1.76
C GLY A 89 -0.91 -13.96 0.69
N SER A 90 -0.04 -12.99 0.94
CA SER A 90 1.08 -12.66 0.04
C SER A 90 1.99 -13.86 -0.22
N ASN A 91 2.18 -14.74 0.78
CA ASN A 91 2.92 -16.01 0.69
C ASN A 91 4.30 -15.86 0.01
N GLY A 92 4.95 -14.72 0.23
CA GLY A 92 6.22 -14.38 -0.39
C GLY A 92 6.38 -12.89 -0.69
N VAL A 93 7.50 -12.58 -1.31
CA VAL A 93 7.92 -11.22 -1.65
C VAL A 93 7.31 -10.76 -2.97
N VAL A 94 6.97 -9.48 -3.02
CA VAL A 94 6.64 -8.77 -4.26
C VAL A 94 7.86 -7.97 -4.69
N ARG A 95 8.30 -8.17 -5.94
CA ARG A 95 9.39 -7.38 -6.53
C ARG A 95 8.84 -6.08 -7.07
N LEU A 96 9.43 -4.97 -6.64
CA LEU A 96 9.02 -3.63 -7.06
C LEU A 96 9.61 -3.28 -8.44
N LYS A 97 9.16 -2.17 -9.01
CA LYS A 97 9.60 -1.65 -10.31
C LYS A 97 9.59 -0.12 -10.26
N GLY A 98 10.37 0.54 -11.12
CA GLY A 98 10.31 2.00 -11.24
C GLY A 98 10.97 2.77 -10.10
N LEU A 99 11.81 2.10 -9.29
CA LEU A 99 12.65 2.74 -8.29
C LEU A 99 14.04 3.03 -8.87
N ASP A 100 14.76 3.96 -8.25
CA ASP A 100 16.17 4.21 -8.53
C ASP A 100 17.02 3.18 -7.77
N PRO A 101 17.82 2.33 -8.46
CA PRO A 101 18.61 1.29 -7.81
C PRO A 101 19.65 1.84 -6.83
N MET A 102 20.11 3.08 -7.02
CA MET A 102 21.15 3.71 -6.20
C MET A 102 20.59 4.42 -4.95
N ARG A 103 19.27 4.54 -4.82
CA ARG A 103 18.64 5.20 -3.67
C ARG A 103 18.22 4.21 -2.59
N THR A 104 18.15 4.71 -1.36
CA THR A 104 17.64 3.99 -0.20
C THR A 104 16.27 4.52 0.17
N TYR A 105 15.31 3.61 0.34
CA TYR A 105 13.93 3.93 0.67
C TYR A 105 13.62 3.49 2.10
N THR A 106 12.94 4.36 2.84
CA THR A 106 12.12 3.97 3.99
C THR A 106 10.77 3.50 3.49
N ILE A 107 10.29 2.41 4.07
CA ILE A 107 8.99 1.80 3.80
C ILE A 107 8.15 1.94 5.06
N GLN A 108 6.99 2.58 4.92
CA GLN A 108 6.06 2.80 6.03
C GLN A 108 4.64 2.44 5.61
N GLU A 109 3.97 1.64 6.44
CA GLU A 109 2.54 1.40 6.27
C GLU A 109 1.71 2.64 6.61
N ILE A 110 0.73 2.93 5.76
CA ILE A 110 -0.21 4.04 5.94
C ILE A 110 -1.65 3.53 5.94
N ASN A 111 -2.59 4.41 6.31
CA ASN A 111 -4.01 4.08 6.48
C ASN A 111 -4.20 2.88 7.41
N ILE A 112 -3.54 2.91 8.56
CA ILE A 112 -3.65 1.87 9.58
C ILE A 112 -4.92 2.12 10.37
N TYR A 113 -5.71 1.07 10.59
CA TYR A 113 -6.94 1.20 11.35
C TYR A 113 -6.63 1.41 12.84
N PRO A 114 -7.32 2.32 13.55
CA PRO A 114 -7.12 2.51 14.99
C PRO A 114 -7.25 1.20 15.76
N GLY A 115 -6.29 0.94 16.67
CA GLY A 115 -6.24 -0.32 17.44
C GLY A 115 -5.66 -1.52 16.69
N ALA A 116 -5.09 -1.35 15.50
CA ALA A 116 -4.33 -2.40 14.83
C ALA A 116 -3.14 -2.87 15.69
N ASP A 117 -2.84 -4.17 15.60
CA ASP A 117 -1.70 -4.76 16.28
C ASP A 117 -0.39 -4.19 15.73
N ILE A 118 0.36 -3.49 16.59
CA ILE A 118 1.60 -2.81 16.25
C ILE A 118 2.65 -3.80 15.73
N SER A 119 2.66 -5.04 16.21
CA SER A 119 3.61 -6.08 15.75
C SER A 119 3.44 -6.44 14.27
N THR A 120 2.30 -6.09 13.70
CA THR A 120 1.97 -6.36 12.30
C THR A 120 2.26 -5.14 11.41
N ILE A 121 2.42 -3.94 11.97
CA ILE A 121 2.63 -2.70 11.20
C ILE A 121 4.02 -2.71 10.54
N ILE A 122 4.06 -2.46 9.23
CA ILE A 122 5.32 -2.42 8.49
C ILE A 122 6.01 -1.06 8.66
N PHE A 123 7.23 -1.10 9.19
CA PHE A 123 8.15 0.02 9.22
C PHE A 123 9.58 -0.48 8.99
N GLN A 124 10.18 -0.10 7.87
CA GLN A 124 11.53 -0.51 7.48
C GLN A 124 12.34 0.69 7.00
N ASN A 125 13.43 1.00 7.68
CA ASN A 125 14.12 2.28 7.48
C ASN A 125 15.01 2.36 6.24
N SER A 126 15.60 1.24 5.81
CA SER A 126 16.65 1.30 4.79
C SER A 126 16.71 0.04 3.93
N LEU A 127 16.06 0.06 2.77
CA LEU A 127 16.28 -0.91 1.69
C LEU A 127 16.62 -0.14 0.40
N SER A 128 17.63 -0.60 -0.34
CA SER A 128 17.97 0.00 -1.63
C SER A 128 16.88 -0.29 -2.67
N GLY A 129 16.71 0.60 -3.64
CA GLY A 129 15.86 0.35 -4.79
C GLY A 129 16.26 -0.93 -5.53
N ASP A 130 17.56 -1.21 -5.64
CA ASP A 130 18.07 -2.44 -6.23
C ASP A 130 17.58 -3.68 -5.48
N TYR A 131 17.66 -3.68 -4.14
CA TYR A 131 17.17 -4.78 -3.33
C TYR A 131 15.66 -4.99 -3.52
N LEU A 132 14.89 -3.91 -3.50
CA LEU A 132 13.43 -3.96 -3.65
C LEU A 132 12.99 -4.44 -5.03
N MET A 133 13.76 -4.16 -6.08
CA MET A 133 13.47 -4.62 -7.44
C MET A 133 13.97 -6.05 -7.70
N THR A 134 15.08 -6.45 -7.07
CA THR A 134 15.71 -7.76 -7.29
C THR A 134 15.16 -8.84 -6.36
N PHE A 135 15.14 -8.58 -5.06
CA PHE A 135 14.72 -9.52 -4.03
C PHE A 135 13.28 -9.29 -3.58
N GLY A 136 12.78 -8.07 -3.65
CA GLY A 136 11.41 -7.74 -3.27
C GLY A 136 11.22 -7.58 -1.76
N PHE A 137 9.96 -7.34 -1.37
CA PHE A 137 9.54 -7.18 0.01
C PHE A 137 8.18 -7.86 0.22
N ASP A 138 7.93 -8.43 1.40
CA ASP A 138 6.63 -9.04 1.71
C ASP A 138 5.69 -7.98 2.28
N PRO A 139 4.56 -7.65 1.61
CA PRO A 139 3.59 -6.70 2.14
C PRO A 139 2.75 -7.27 3.30
N MET A 140 2.98 -8.53 3.69
CA MET A 140 2.34 -9.23 4.82
C MET A 140 0.80 -9.19 4.76
N VAL A 141 0.22 -9.29 3.55
CA VAL A 141 -1.23 -9.33 3.37
C VAL A 141 -1.76 -10.73 3.72
N ASP A 142 -2.83 -10.80 4.50
CA ASP A 142 -3.52 -12.04 4.85
C ASP A 142 -5.02 -11.76 5.14
N THR A 143 -5.76 -12.77 5.58
CA THR A 143 -7.20 -12.66 5.88
C THR A 143 -7.54 -11.71 7.04
N ARG A 144 -6.59 -11.38 7.91
CA ARG A 144 -6.74 -10.42 9.03
C ARG A 144 -6.48 -8.99 8.58
N ARG A 145 -5.66 -8.81 7.54
CA ARG A 145 -5.27 -7.53 6.94
C ARG A 145 -5.33 -7.63 5.41
N PRO A 146 -6.54 -7.64 4.84
CA PRO A 146 -6.75 -7.93 3.43
C PRO A 146 -6.30 -6.79 2.49
N SER A 147 -5.91 -5.63 3.01
CA SER A 147 -5.30 -4.55 2.24
C SER A 147 -4.16 -3.90 3.01
N VAL A 148 -3.03 -3.70 2.34
CA VAL A 148 -1.85 -3.01 2.88
C VAL A 148 -1.42 -1.95 1.87
N VAL A 149 -1.16 -0.73 2.37
CA VAL A 149 -0.67 0.39 1.58
C VAL A 149 0.64 0.84 2.19
N LEU A 150 1.71 0.77 1.41
CA LEU A 150 3.06 1.14 1.82
C LEU A 150 3.46 2.42 1.09
N GLU A 151 3.92 3.39 1.84
CA GLU A 151 4.61 4.57 1.32
C GLU A 151 6.11 4.32 1.37
N LEU A 152 6.77 4.54 0.23
CA LEU A 152 8.21 4.49 0.08
C LEU A 152 8.73 5.91 -0.13
N THR A 153 9.71 6.33 0.64
CA THR A 153 10.35 7.66 0.50
C THR A 153 11.85 7.56 0.67
N THR A 154 12.60 8.27 -0.17
CA THR A 154 14.05 8.38 0.00
C THR A 154 14.37 9.39 1.09
N HIS A 155 15.41 9.11 1.89
CA HIS A 155 15.98 10.12 2.76
C HIS A 155 16.69 11.18 1.91
N ILE A 156 16.39 12.45 2.16
CA ILE A 156 17.26 13.54 1.71
C ILE A 156 18.40 13.58 2.72
N GLY A 157 19.58 13.12 2.29
CA GLY A 157 20.83 13.28 3.05
C GLY A 157 21.30 14.72 3.09
#